data_AF-A0A4Q8QMM3-F1
#
_entry.id   AF-A0A4Q8QMM3-F1
#
_cell.length_a   1.000
_cell.length_b   1.000
_cell.length_c   1.000
_cell.angle_alpha   90.00
_cell.angle_beta   90.00
_cell.angle_gamma   90.00
#
_symmetry.space_group_name_H-M   'P 1'
#
loop_
_entity.id
_entity.type
_entity.pdbx_description
1 polymer ?
#
loop_
_entity_poly.entity_id
_entity_poly.type
_entity_poly.pdbx_seq_one_letter_code
_entity_poly.pdbx_strand_id
1 'polypeptide(L)' 'IDLYNDLARRATRLLAVAPKLRGRDAGMMVAILMVEDAQSTGAGKMASDRSTRRLFERLVSLGAVRELTGRPT' A
#
# COMPACT_ATOMS: atom_id res chain seq x y z
N ILE A 1 -21.52 7.81 -6.14
CA ILE A 1 -20.13 7.34 -6.40
C ILE A 1 -20.23 5.86 -6.70
N ASP A 2 -19.79 5.43 -7.88
CA ASP A 2 -19.70 4.00 -8.17
C ASP A 2 -18.45 3.44 -7.48
N LEU A 3 -18.69 2.70 -6.39
CA LEU A 3 -17.65 2.13 -5.55
C LEU A 3 -16.78 1.11 -6.31
N TYR A 4 -17.39 0.33 -7.20
CA TYR A 4 -16.68 -0.68 -7.98
C TYR A 4 -15.66 -0.03 -8.91
N ASN A 5 -16.08 1.00 -9.64
CA ASN A 5 -15.19 1.74 -10.53
C ASN A 5 -14.08 2.49 -9.78
N ASP A 6 -14.32 2.93 -8.55
CA ASP A 6 -13.28 3.53 -7.72
C ASP A 6 -12.26 2.49 -7.24
N LEU A 7 -12.71 1.33 -6.76
CA LEU A 7 -11.83 0.23 -6.36
C LEU A 7 -10.99 -0.29 -7.53
N ALA A 8 -11.59 -0.48 -8.71
CA ALA A 8 -10.87 -0.92 -9.90
C ALA A 8 -9.73 0.04 -10.27
N ARG A 9 -9.99 1.36 -10.26
CA ARG A 9 -8.95 2.38 -10.53
C ARG A 9 -7.83 2.34 -9.49
N ARG A 10 -8.15 2.15 -8.20
CA ARG A 10 -7.14 2.04 -7.13
C ARG A 10 -6.30 0.78 -7.29
N ALA A 11 -6.92 -0.36 -7.57
CA ALA A 11 -6.24 -1.62 -7.84
C ALA A 11 -5.28 -1.51 -9.05
N THR A 12 -5.73 -0.91 -10.16
CA THR A 12 -4.87 -0.66 -11.33
C THR A 12 -3.66 0.20 -10.96
N ARG A 13 -3.87 1.26 -10.18
CA ARG A 13 -2.77 2.15 -9.74
C ARG A 13 -1.78 1.40 -8.84
N LEU A 14 -2.27 0.56 -7.93
CA LEU A 14 -1.44 -0.25 -7.05
C LEU A 14 -0.55 -1.24 -7.83
N LEU A 15 -1.10 -1.93 -8.83
CA LEU A 15 -0.30 -2.83 -9.69
C LEU A 15 0.75 -2.08 -10.50
N ALA A 16 0.39 -0.91 -11.04
CA ALA A 16 1.30 -0.10 -11.84
C ALA A 16 2.53 0.40 -11.05
N VAL A 17 2.41 0.54 -9.73
CA VAL A 17 3.55 0.95 -8.87
C VAL A 17 4.34 -0.23 -8.31
N ALA A 18 3.77 -1.44 -8.28
CA ALA A 18 4.42 -2.63 -7.73
C ALA A 18 5.88 -2.83 -8.21
N PRO A 19 6.23 -2.71 -9.50
CA PRO A 19 7.61 -2.89 -9.96
C PRO A 19 8.57 -1.77 -9.51
N LYS A 20 8.05 -0.65 -8.97
CA LYS A 20 8.84 0.48 -8.47
C LYS A 20 9.17 0.36 -6.97
N LEU A 21 8.58 -0.63 -6.29
CA LEU A 21 8.81 -0.87 -4.88
C LEU A 21 10.09 -1.66 -4.68
N ARG A 22 10.80 -1.37 -3.59
CA ARG A 22 12.03 -2.06 -3.19
C ARG A 22 11.78 -2.74 -1.85
N GLY A 23 12.47 -3.86 -1.62
CA GLY A 23 12.37 -4.62 -0.37
C GLY A 23 11.71 -5.97 -0.59
N ARG A 24 12.16 -6.97 0.17
CA ARG A 24 11.74 -8.38 0.05
C ARG A 24 10.23 -8.57 0.18
N ASP A 25 9.58 -7.78 1.05
CA ASP A 25 8.17 -7.98 1.39
C ASP A 25 7.22 -7.09 0.58
N ALA A 26 7.73 -6.28 -0.35
CA ALA A 26 6.92 -5.32 -1.11
C ALA A 26 5.83 -6.01 -1.95
N GLY A 27 6.18 -7.10 -2.62
CA GLY A 27 5.22 -7.88 -3.42
C GLY A 27 4.11 -8.49 -2.56
N MET A 28 4.45 -8.99 -1.37
CA MET A 28 3.47 -9.51 -0.41
C MET A 28 2.52 -8.40 0.06
N MET A 29 3.04 -7.22 0.40
CA MET A 29 2.18 -6.11 0.82
C MET A 29 1.22 -5.65 -0.28
N VAL A 30 1.67 -5.64 -1.54
CA VAL A 30 0.79 -5.36 -2.69
C VAL A 30 -0.33 -6.41 -2.78
N ALA A 31 -0.01 -7.69 -2.59
CA ALA A 31 -1.02 -8.75 -2.59
C ALA A 31 -2.00 -8.61 -1.42
N ILE A 32 -1.53 -8.25 -0.23
CA ILE A 32 -2.41 -8.00 0.93
C ILE A 32 -3.34 -6.82 0.65
N LEU A 33 -2.82 -5.70 0.14
CA LEU A 33 -3.63 -4.51 -0.19
C LEU A 33 -4.64 -4.74 -1.31
N MET A 34 -4.48 -5.81 -2.11
CA MET A 34 -5.48 -6.22 -3.09
C MET A 34 -6.65 -6.98 -2.49
N VAL A 35 -6.46 -7.56 -1.31
CA VAL A 35 -7.49 -8.33 -0.58
C VAL A 35 -8.12 -7.48 0.52
N GLU A 36 -7.27 -6.77 1.27
CA GLU A 36 -7.61 -5.93 2.40
C GLU A 36 -7.47 -4.47 1.97
N ASP A 37 -8.59 -3.80 1.68
CA ASP A 37 -8.65 -2.40 1.21
C ASP A 37 -7.84 -1.40 2.06
N ALA A 38 -7.48 -1.78 3.29
CA ALA A 38 -6.59 -1.04 4.19
C ALA A 38 -5.68 -2.00 4.97
N GLN A 39 -4.49 -1.50 5.33
CA GLN A 39 -3.55 -2.21 6.18
C GLN A 39 -2.93 -1.29 7.22
N SER A 40 -2.70 -1.83 8.42
CA SER A 40 -1.90 -1.15 9.43
C SER A 40 -0.40 -1.33 9.12
N THR A 41 0.42 -0.36 9.54
CA THR A 41 1.87 -0.41 9.31
C THR A 41 2.59 -1.51 10.09
N GLY A 42 1.90 -2.25 10.98
CA GLY A 42 2.48 -3.29 11.84
C GLY A 42 2.09 -4.73 11.45
N ALA A 43 1.37 -4.94 10.34
CA ALA A 43 0.71 -6.21 10.07
C ALA A 43 1.63 -7.40 9.69
N GLY A 44 2.95 -7.21 9.58
CA GLY A 44 3.87 -8.24 9.08
C GLY A 44 4.88 -8.72 10.13
N LYS A 45 4.88 -10.02 10.46
CA LYS A 45 5.98 -10.67 11.22
C LYS A 45 7.31 -10.72 10.45
N MET A 46 7.28 -10.45 9.14
CA MET A 46 8.43 -10.59 8.24
C MET A 46 9.24 -9.30 8.07
N ALA A 47 8.62 -8.14 8.29
CA ALA A 47 9.23 -6.83 8.05
C ALA A 47 9.41 -6.08 9.37
N SER A 48 10.54 -5.39 9.54
CA SER A 48 10.70 -4.45 10.64
C SER A 48 9.72 -3.26 10.50
N ASP A 49 9.33 -2.65 11.62
CA ASP A 49 8.50 -1.43 11.61
C ASP A 49 9.06 -0.34 10.69
N ARG A 50 10.39 -0.19 10.66
CA ARG A 50 11.08 0.78 9.80
C ARG A 50 10.91 0.46 8.32
N SER A 51 11.03 -0.81 7.92
CA SER A 51 10.85 -1.21 6.52
C SER A 51 9.40 -1.05 6.09
N THR A 52 8.44 -1.41 6.94
CA THR A 52 7.02 -1.28 6.63
C THR A 52 6.63 0.20 6.50
N ARG A 53 7.09 1.05 7.42
CA ARG A 53 6.87 2.50 7.32
C ARG A 53 7.44 3.09 6.03
N ARG A 54 8.69 2.76 5.67
CA ARG A 54 9.30 3.23 4.41
C ARG A 54 8.56 2.73 3.17
N LEU A 55 8.01 1.52 3.21
CA LEU A 55 7.20 0.97 2.13
C LEU A 55 5.92 1.78 1.93
N PHE A 56 5.19 2.07 3.02
CA PHE A 56 3.97 2.89 2.96
C PHE A 56 4.27 4.35 2.56
N GLU A 57 5.32 4.97 3.12
CA GLU A 57 5.80 6.29 2.68
C GLU A 57 6.07 6.31 1.17
N ARG A 58 6.73 5.26 0.65
CA ARG A 58 6.99 5.13 -0.79
C ARG A 58 5.70 4.98 -1.59
N LEU A 59 4.77 4.13 -1.17
CA LEU A 59 3.47 3.94 -1.83
C LEU A 59 2.66 5.25 -1.87
N VAL A 60 2.66 6.03 -0.79
CA VAL A 60 2.03 7.35 -0.71
C VAL A 60 2.71 8.34 -1.66
N SER A 61 4.05 8.37 -1.70
CA SER A 61 4.79 9.26 -2.62
C SER A 61 4.52 8.94 -4.11
N LEU A 62 4.20 7.69 -4.43
CA LEU A 62 3.79 7.24 -5.76
C LEU A 62 2.27 7.42 -5.98
N GLY A 63 1.55 7.84 -4.94
CA GLY A 63 0.12 8.04 -4.84
C GLY A 63 -0.72 6.78 -4.99
N ALA A 64 -0.12 5.59 -4.82
CA ALA A 64 -0.84 4.33 -4.92
C ALA A 64 -1.76 4.05 -3.73
N VAL A 65 -1.43 4.60 -2.57
CA VAL A 65 -2.22 4.51 -1.34
C VAL A 65 -2.31 5.89 -0.70
N ARG A 66 -3.19 6.03 0.30
CA ARG A 66 -3.30 7.23 1.13
C ARG A 66 -3.35 6.83 2.60
N GLU A 67 -2.89 7.72 3.47
CA GLU A 67 -3.09 7.54 4.90
C GLU A 67 -4.58 7.72 5.26
N LEU A 68 -5.08 6.83 6.12
CA LEU A 68 -6.47 6.85 6.59
C LEU A 68 -6.61 7.29 8.05
N THR A 69 -5.51 7.44 8.78
CA THR A 69 -5.55 7.72 10.22
C THR A 69 -5.75 9.21 10.54
N GLY A 70 -5.60 10.09 9.55
CA GLY A 70 -5.67 11.55 9.73
C GLY A 70 -4.41 12.16 10.36
N ARG A 71 -3.34 11.40 10.59
CA ARG A 71 -2.05 11.97 10.99
C ARG A 71 -1.46 12.82 9.85
N PRO A 72 -0.67 13.87 10.18
CA PRO A 72 0.08 14.60 9.18
C PRO A 72 1.10 13.67 8.50
N THR A 73 1.04 13.58 7.17
CA THR A 73 2.04 12.91 6.30
C THR A 73 3.07 13.89 5.79
#